data_AF-A0A968S028-F1
#
_entry.id   AF-A0A968S028-F1
#
_cell.length_a   1.000
_cell.length_b   1.000
_cell.length_c   1.000
_cell.angle_alpha   90.00
_cell.angle_beta   90.00
_cell.angle_gamma   90.00
#
_symmetry.space_group_name_H-M   'P 1'
#
loop_
_entity.id
_entity.type
_entity.pdbx_description
1 polymer ?
#
loop_
_entity_poly.entity_id
_entity_poly.type
_entity_poly.pdbx_seq_one_letter_code
_entity_poly.pdbx_strand_id
1 'polypeptide(L)'
;MMKILHGTWIPQAIAEFAQAGGFYLWVETDTLQKRRAKTGEQVRHHPRQLFPQELVSFVTEKLGLSPTQQTASQHLASRYFLLPSTDSEPLPSPELSRYWETEVPAPTGWQYWAMDCYQLDAIIKQLSDIHFLCLYDTAEMQLGADLLFWYHYTQAFREIILKDHYIPALKYRELSPAAVKRSKKPTAELTHAIYPGWEIISDTYQTLLHLYSEAMPILCGAGVETPGEFLEYYDSLTLLQQFSECLLQEIVTATPIPAVFARKLEGSELLTSTLQANLFSPWTGSASLEEYQKWLAWKQKLLESHQDNTFYLCFQLQEAAGNYPDDWWLRF
;
A
#
# COMPACT_ATOMS: atom_id res chain seq x y z
N MET A 1 9.44 -27.06 -14.40
CA MET A 1 9.40 -25.60 -14.46
C MET A 1 8.76 -25.07 -13.19
N MET A 2 9.60 -24.98 -12.15
CA MET A 2 9.27 -24.33 -10.89
C MET A 2 9.04 -22.84 -11.11
N LYS A 3 8.05 -22.29 -10.39
CA LYS A 3 7.70 -20.87 -10.40
C LYS A 3 7.81 -20.33 -8.98
N ILE A 4 8.69 -19.35 -8.75
CA ILE A 4 8.76 -18.63 -7.48
C ILE A 4 7.93 -17.35 -7.63
N LEU A 5 6.91 -17.20 -6.80
CA LEU A 5 6.04 -16.04 -6.79
C LEU A 5 6.62 -15.00 -5.83
N HIS A 6 6.93 -13.83 -6.37
CA HIS A 6 7.47 -12.68 -5.66
C HIS A 6 6.49 -11.52 -5.73
N GLY A 7 6.55 -10.61 -4.77
CA GLY A 7 5.76 -9.40 -4.86
C GLY A 7 5.93 -8.47 -3.68
N THR A 8 5.71 -7.19 -3.95
CA THR A 8 5.85 -6.13 -2.94
C THR A 8 4.96 -4.93 -3.20
N TRP A 9 4.77 -4.13 -2.17
CA TRP A 9 4.23 -2.78 -2.27
C TRP A 9 5.27 -1.84 -2.89
N ILE A 10 4.87 -1.11 -3.92
CA ILE A 10 5.70 -0.08 -4.57
C ILE A 10 4.96 1.26 -4.48
N PRO A 11 5.49 2.24 -3.73
CA PRO A 11 5.01 3.62 -3.73
C PRO A 11 5.07 4.25 -5.12
N GLN A 12 4.10 5.10 -5.45
CA GLN A 12 4.13 5.87 -6.71
C GLN A 12 5.25 6.92 -6.69
N ALA A 13 5.95 7.07 -7.81
CA ALA A 13 7.09 7.97 -7.96
C ALA A 13 6.66 9.44 -8.18
N ILE A 14 5.70 9.94 -7.40
CA ILE A 14 5.15 11.29 -7.52
C ILE A 14 5.66 12.22 -6.40
N ALA A 15 6.08 13.43 -6.76
CA ALA A 15 6.56 14.46 -5.83
C ALA A 15 5.41 15.20 -5.10
N GLU A 16 4.36 14.47 -4.73
CA GLU A 16 3.18 14.97 -4.03
C GLU A 16 3.20 14.54 -2.55
N PHE A 17 2.36 15.18 -1.72
CA PHE A 17 2.35 14.91 -0.27
C PHE A 17 1.54 13.68 0.11
N ALA A 18 0.39 13.49 -0.55
CA ALA A 18 -0.36 12.25 -0.48
C ALA A 18 0.10 11.38 -1.66
N GLN A 19 0.69 10.23 -1.36
CA GLN A 19 1.25 9.30 -2.34
C GLN A 19 0.51 7.97 -2.25
N ALA A 20 -0.13 7.56 -3.35
CA ALA A 20 -0.60 6.18 -3.50
C ALA A 20 0.57 5.21 -3.73
N GLY A 21 0.25 3.93 -3.83
CA GLY A 21 1.16 2.89 -4.31
C GLY A 21 0.38 1.80 -5.04
N GLY A 22 1.00 0.65 -5.23
CA GLY A 22 0.31 -0.56 -5.65
C GLY A 22 1.07 -1.79 -5.19
N PHE A 23 0.37 -2.91 -5.03
CA PHE A 23 1.03 -4.18 -4.74
C PHE A 23 1.24 -4.95 -6.04
N TYR A 24 2.49 -5.30 -6.36
CA TYR A 24 2.86 -5.88 -7.64
C TYR A 24 3.42 -7.29 -7.45
N LEU A 25 2.82 -8.26 -8.15
CA LEU A 25 3.22 -9.66 -8.22
C LEU A 25 4.05 -9.91 -9.48
N TRP A 26 5.15 -10.65 -9.37
CA TRP A 26 5.90 -11.18 -10.51
C TRP A 26 6.35 -12.62 -10.24
N VAL A 27 6.85 -13.31 -11.27
CA VAL A 27 7.16 -14.75 -11.19
C VAL A 27 8.54 -15.04 -11.73
N GLU A 28 9.43 -15.56 -10.88
CA GLU A 28 10.73 -16.12 -11.26
C GLU A 28 10.60 -17.60 -11.67
N THR A 29 11.49 -18.08 -12.54
CA THR A 29 11.40 -19.41 -13.15
C THR A 29 12.77 -20.08 -13.30
N ASP A 30 12.79 -21.41 -13.19
CA ASP A 30 14.00 -22.26 -13.35
C ASP A 30 14.58 -22.24 -14.78
N THR A 31 13.80 -21.79 -15.77
CA THR A 31 14.22 -21.70 -17.18
C THR A 31 14.64 -20.29 -17.60
N LEU A 32 15.69 -20.19 -18.44
CA LEU A 32 16.04 -18.93 -19.11
C LEU A 32 15.01 -18.57 -20.20
N GLN A 33 14.44 -17.38 -20.07
CA GLN A 33 13.35 -16.86 -20.87
C GLN A 33 13.89 -15.91 -21.96
N LYS A 34 13.86 -16.37 -23.22
CA LYS A 34 14.49 -15.66 -24.36
C LYS A 34 13.62 -14.53 -24.92
N ARG A 35 13.74 -13.33 -24.38
CA ARG A 35 13.21 -12.11 -25.02
C ARG A 35 13.97 -11.81 -26.32
N ARG A 36 13.24 -11.49 -27.40
CA ARG A 36 13.84 -10.86 -28.58
C ARG A 36 14.20 -9.41 -28.23
N ALA A 37 15.46 -9.14 -27.94
CA ALA A 37 15.96 -7.79 -27.73
C ALA A 37 15.60 -6.90 -28.93
N LYS A 38 14.90 -5.79 -28.70
CA LYS A 38 14.72 -4.78 -29.74
C LYS A 38 16.00 -3.96 -29.85
N THR A 39 16.51 -3.76 -31.07
CA THR A 39 17.68 -2.92 -31.31
C THR A 39 17.45 -1.50 -30.76
N GLY A 40 18.22 -1.12 -29.74
CA GLY A 40 18.12 0.17 -29.04
C GLY A 40 17.53 0.13 -27.63
N GLU A 41 17.06 -1.02 -27.15
CA GLU A 41 16.50 -1.19 -25.80
C GLU A 41 17.62 -1.19 -24.73
N GLN A 42 17.75 -0.09 -23.97
CA GLN A 42 18.77 0.05 -22.90
C GLN A 42 18.36 -0.63 -21.58
N VAL A 43 17.10 -1.03 -21.44
CA VAL A 43 16.53 -1.55 -20.19
C VAL A 43 16.87 -3.04 -20.05
N ARG A 44 17.56 -3.39 -18.95
CA ARG A 44 17.86 -4.78 -18.58
C ARG A 44 16.61 -5.44 -17.98
N HIS A 45 16.04 -6.43 -18.67
CA HIS A 45 14.91 -7.23 -18.17
C HIS A 45 15.40 -8.48 -17.44
N HIS A 46 14.72 -8.87 -16.35
CA HIS A 46 15.05 -10.09 -15.61
C HIS A 46 14.99 -11.32 -16.55
N PRO A 47 16.06 -12.11 -16.70
CA PRO A 47 16.15 -13.15 -17.74
C PRO A 47 15.38 -14.45 -17.43
N ARG A 48 14.78 -14.53 -16.24
CA ARG A 48 14.09 -15.71 -15.70
C ARG A 48 12.63 -15.43 -15.30
N GLN A 49 12.05 -14.32 -15.75
CA GLN A 49 10.66 -13.97 -15.44
C GLN A 49 9.65 -14.59 -16.41
N LEU A 50 8.38 -14.74 -15.98
CA LEU A 50 7.27 -14.88 -16.95
C LEU A 50 7.03 -13.57 -17.68
N PHE A 51 6.94 -13.61 -19.00
CA PHE A 51 6.64 -12.43 -19.84
C PHE A 51 5.12 -12.15 -19.91
N PRO A 52 4.69 -10.94 -20.36
CA PRO A 52 3.31 -10.46 -20.20
C PRO A 52 2.19 -11.44 -20.58
N GLN A 53 2.31 -12.15 -21.70
CA GLN A 53 1.30 -13.12 -22.15
C GLN A 53 1.24 -14.36 -21.25
N GLU A 54 2.41 -14.86 -20.82
CA GLU A 54 2.50 -16.03 -19.94
C GLU A 54 2.05 -15.67 -18.52
N LEU A 55 2.43 -14.48 -18.04
CA LEU A 55 1.98 -13.94 -16.76
C LEU A 55 0.45 -13.76 -16.74
N VAL A 56 -0.15 -13.17 -17.79
CA VAL A 56 -1.61 -13.03 -17.93
C VAL A 56 -2.31 -14.39 -17.93
N SER A 57 -1.77 -15.37 -18.66
CA SER A 57 -2.31 -16.73 -18.69
C SER A 57 -2.22 -17.36 -17.29
N PHE A 58 -1.08 -17.22 -16.61
CA PHE A 58 -0.82 -17.75 -15.28
C PHE A 58 -1.73 -17.14 -14.20
N VAL A 59 -1.86 -15.81 -14.12
CA VAL A 59 -2.73 -15.17 -13.11
C VAL A 59 -4.21 -15.46 -13.33
N THR A 60 -4.62 -15.70 -14.58
CA THR A 60 -6.01 -16.03 -14.93
C THR A 60 -6.33 -17.50 -14.70
N GLU A 61 -5.49 -18.42 -15.21
CA GLU A 61 -5.80 -19.85 -15.32
C GLU A 61 -5.27 -20.68 -14.15
N LYS A 62 -4.14 -20.28 -13.54
CA LYS A 62 -3.54 -20.98 -12.40
C LYS A 62 -3.86 -20.32 -11.07
N LEU A 63 -3.81 -18.99 -10.99
CA LEU A 63 -4.10 -18.26 -9.74
C LEU A 63 -5.56 -17.78 -9.60
N GLY A 64 -6.33 -17.73 -10.69
CA GLY A 64 -7.74 -17.31 -10.64
C GLY A 64 -7.97 -15.85 -10.19
N LEU A 65 -6.97 -14.98 -10.33
CA LEU A 65 -6.98 -13.60 -9.79
C LEU A 65 -7.80 -12.62 -10.64
N SER A 66 -8.10 -12.97 -11.88
CA SER A 66 -8.88 -12.16 -12.83
C SER A 66 -9.86 -13.05 -13.60
N PRO A 67 -11.08 -12.58 -13.91
CA PRO A 67 -12.08 -13.40 -14.60
C PRO A 67 -11.74 -13.67 -16.07
N THR A 68 -10.89 -12.85 -16.69
CA THR A 68 -10.49 -12.99 -18.10
C THR A 68 -9.05 -12.54 -18.32
N GLN A 69 -8.40 -13.05 -19.37
CA GLN A 69 -7.09 -12.55 -19.80
C GLN A 69 -7.14 -11.07 -20.24
N GLN A 70 -8.27 -10.59 -20.76
CA GLN A 70 -8.44 -9.19 -21.16
C GLN A 70 -8.43 -8.24 -19.96
N THR A 71 -9.17 -8.58 -18.89
CA THR A 71 -9.12 -7.83 -17.63
C THR A 71 -7.74 -7.94 -17.01
N ALA A 72 -7.14 -9.14 -16.95
CA ALA A 72 -5.81 -9.32 -16.38
C ALA A 72 -4.73 -8.45 -17.07
N SER A 73 -4.84 -8.28 -18.39
CA SER A 73 -3.91 -7.44 -19.18
C SER A 73 -3.94 -5.96 -18.79
N GLN A 74 -5.01 -5.47 -18.15
CA GLN A 74 -5.14 -4.07 -17.70
C GLN A 74 -4.34 -3.78 -16.42
N HIS A 75 -4.03 -4.82 -15.64
CA HIS A 75 -3.26 -4.74 -14.38
C HIS A 75 -1.77 -5.05 -14.61
N LEU A 76 -1.34 -5.22 -15.87
CA LEU A 76 0.07 -5.39 -16.20
C LEU A 76 0.83 -4.06 -16.10
N ALA A 77 1.92 -4.05 -15.36
CA ALA A 77 2.82 -2.91 -15.23
C ALA A 77 4.29 -3.34 -15.27
N SER A 78 5.14 -2.57 -15.94
CA SER A 78 6.59 -2.71 -15.78
C SER A 78 7.02 -2.05 -14.48
N ARG A 79 7.73 -2.78 -13.63
CA ARG A 79 8.36 -2.28 -12.39
C ARG A 79 9.83 -2.65 -12.37
N TYR A 80 10.60 -2.02 -11.50
CA TYR A 80 12.05 -2.20 -11.46
C TYR A 80 12.47 -2.65 -10.07
N PHE A 81 13.33 -3.66 -10.00
CA PHE A 81 13.79 -4.21 -8.72
C PHE A 81 15.31 -4.11 -8.61
N LEU A 82 15.79 -3.57 -7.49
CA LEU A 82 17.20 -3.52 -7.17
C LEU A 82 17.67 -4.89 -6.69
N LEU A 83 18.40 -5.62 -7.54
CA LEU A 83 18.80 -7.02 -7.29
C LEU A 83 20.31 -7.20 -7.21
N PRO A 84 20.79 -8.17 -6.40
CA PRO A 84 22.19 -8.50 -6.36
C PRO A 84 22.53 -9.13 -7.72
N SER A 85 23.59 -8.67 -8.37
CA SER A 85 23.85 -8.96 -9.77
C SER A 85 25.30 -9.29 -10.02
N THR A 86 25.52 -10.09 -11.06
CA THR A 86 26.79 -10.13 -11.79
C THR A 86 26.80 -9.01 -12.84
N ASP A 87 27.88 -8.93 -13.63
CA ASP A 87 27.99 -7.93 -14.71
C ASP A 87 26.91 -8.12 -15.80
N SER A 88 26.39 -9.35 -15.95
CA SER A 88 25.49 -9.78 -17.03
C SER A 88 24.08 -10.19 -16.61
N GLU A 89 23.86 -10.67 -15.39
CA GLU A 89 22.57 -11.21 -14.93
C GLU A 89 22.36 -11.04 -13.41
N PRO A 90 21.10 -10.96 -12.93
CA PRO A 90 20.82 -10.96 -11.51
C PRO A 90 21.08 -12.35 -10.91
N LEU A 91 21.42 -12.40 -9.63
CA LEU A 91 21.46 -13.65 -8.87
C LEU A 91 20.02 -14.18 -8.69
N PRO A 92 19.84 -15.51 -8.62
CA PRO A 92 18.52 -16.12 -8.41
C PRO A 92 18.01 -15.82 -7.00
N SER A 93 16.70 -15.92 -6.79
CA SER A 93 16.16 -15.95 -5.43
C SER A 93 16.75 -17.13 -4.60
N PRO A 94 16.85 -17.00 -3.27
CA PRO A 94 17.23 -18.10 -2.39
C PRO A 94 16.37 -19.35 -2.57
N GLU A 95 15.09 -19.16 -2.91
CA GLU A 95 14.15 -20.22 -3.25
C GLU A 95 14.52 -20.90 -4.56
N LEU A 96 14.77 -20.13 -5.64
CA LEU A 96 15.11 -20.69 -6.94
C LEU A 96 16.50 -21.37 -6.96
N SER A 97 17.46 -20.84 -6.19
CA SER A 97 18.83 -21.37 -6.10
C SER A 97 18.89 -22.86 -5.73
N ARG A 98 17.88 -23.38 -5.03
CA ARG A 98 17.78 -24.80 -4.62
C ARG A 98 17.58 -25.75 -5.81
N TYR A 99 17.13 -25.20 -6.94
CA TYR A 99 16.88 -25.92 -8.19
C TYR A 99 18.00 -25.68 -9.22
N TRP A 100 19.06 -24.94 -8.87
CA TRP A 100 20.25 -24.79 -9.71
C TRP A 100 21.22 -25.95 -9.47
N GLU A 101 21.73 -26.53 -10.56
CA GLU A 101 22.76 -27.58 -10.53
C GLU A 101 24.18 -27.03 -10.29
N THR A 102 24.33 -25.70 -10.26
CA THR A 102 25.59 -24.96 -10.16
C THR A 102 25.60 -24.03 -8.97
N GLU A 103 26.78 -23.86 -8.35
CA GLU A 103 26.99 -22.90 -7.27
C GLU A 103 26.64 -21.47 -7.70
N VAL A 104 25.92 -20.74 -6.84
CA VAL A 104 25.52 -19.35 -7.11
C VAL A 104 26.75 -18.45 -7.02
N PRO A 105 27.08 -17.65 -8.05
CA PRO A 105 28.24 -16.77 -8.02
C PRO A 105 28.06 -15.66 -6.97
N ALA A 106 29.17 -15.19 -6.40
CA ALA A 106 29.15 -13.98 -5.58
C ALA A 106 28.71 -12.76 -6.41
N PRO A 107 27.89 -11.84 -5.86
CA PRO A 107 27.46 -10.65 -6.58
C PRO A 107 28.63 -9.69 -6.82
N THR A 108 28.71 -9.12 -8.03
CA THR A 108 29.67 -8.05 -8.36
C THR A 108 29.13 -6.65 -8.04
N GLY A 109 27.81 -6.51 -7.91
CA GLY A 109 27.17 -5.28 -7.47
C GLY A 109 25.65 -5.39 -7.37
N TRP A 110 24.98 -4.24 -7.34
CA TRP A 110 23.52 -4.11 -7.36
C TRP A 110 23.08 -3.39 -8.62
N GLN A 111 22.00 -3.85 -9.25
CA GLN A 111 21.48 -3.26 -10.50
C GLN A 111 19.95 -3.29 -10.50
N TYR A 112 19.32 -2.32 -11.16
CA TYR A 112 17.88 -2.35 -11.42
C TYR A 112 17.57 -3.28 -12.59
N TRP A 113 16.62 -4.20 -12.38
CA TRP A 113 16.09 -5.09 -13.41
C TRP A 113 14.61 -4.82 -13.63
N ALA A 114 14.22 -4.66 -14.90
CA ALA A 114 12.83 -4.48 -15.29
C ALA A 114 12.08 -5.82 -15.28
N MET A 115 10.92 -5.79 -14.62
CA MET A 115 10.03 -6.92 -14.46
C MET A 115 8.63 -6.56 -14.95
N ASP A 116 8.07 -7.46 -15.74
CA ASP A 116 6.66 -7.46 -16.12
C ASP A 116 5.88 -8.01 -14.90
N CYS A 117 5.08 -7.15 -14.28
CA CYS A 117 4.35 -7.43 -13.04
C CYS A 117 2.83 -7.35 -13.23
N TYR A 118 2.09 -8.01 -12.34
CA TYR A 118 0.64 -7.95 -12.22
C TYR A 118 0.25 -7.20 -10.94
N GLN A 119 -0.54 -6.14 -11.03
CA GLN A 119 -1.03 -5.39 -9.88
C GLN A 119 -2.20 -6.12 -9.21
N LEU A 120 -2.15 -6.25 -7.88
CA LEU A 120 -3.24 -6.75 -7.05
C LEU A 120 -4.17 -5.59 -6.65
N ASP A 121 -5.47 -5.88 -6.52
CA ASP A 121 -6.49 -4.94 -6.09
C ASP A 121 -7.03 -5.32 -4.69
N ALA A 122 -7.46 -6.57 -4.54
CA ALA A 122 -8.01 -7.11 -3.30
C ALA A 122 -6.90 -7.75 -2.46
N ILE A 123 -5.85 -6.97 -2.14
CA ILE A 123 -4.54 -7.44 -1.65
C ILE A 123 -4.65 -8.52 -0.56
N ILE A 124 -5.37 -8.26 0.54
CA ILE A 124 -5.50 -9.23 1.66
C ILE A 124 -6.11 -10.57 1.19
N LYS A 125 -7.13 -10.52 0.33
CA LYS A 125 -7.79 -11.73 -0.21
C LYS A 125 -6.87 -12.44 -1.19
N GLN A 126 -6.32 -11.72 -2.17
CA GLN A 126 -5.51 -12.29 -3.23
C GLN A 126 -4.22 -12.92 -2.67
N LEU A 127 -3.56 -12.29 -1.68
CA LEU A 127 -2.43 -12.91 -0.98
C LEU A 127 -2.82 -14.18 -0.20
N SER A 128 -4.02 -14.21 0.39
CA SER A 128 -4.54 -15.41 1.07
C SER A 128 -4.85 -16.54 0.08
N ASP A 129 -5.46 -16.23 -1.07
CA ASP A 129 -5.73 -17.20 -2.14
C ASP A 129 -4.42 -17.76 -2.72
N ILE A 130 -3.44 -16.89 -3.01
CA ILE A 130 -2.12 -17.28 -3.55
C ILE A 130 -1.37 -18.16 -2.54
N HIS A 131 -1.32 -17.78 -1.26
CA HIS A 131 -0.71 -18.59 -0.21
C HIS A 131 -1.39 -19.95 -0.08
N PHE A 132 -2.72 -20.00 -0.11
CA PHE A 132 -3.47 -21.27 -0.15
C PHE A 132 -3.05 -22.13 -1.34
N LEU A 133 -3.04 -21.60 -2.57
CA LEU A 133 -2.65 -22.36 -3.76
C LEU A 133 -1.22 -22.92 -3.68
N CYS A 134 -0.26 -22.11 -3.23
CA CYS A 134 1.13 -22.55 -3.05
C CYS A 134 1.31 -23.65 -1.99
N LEU A 135 0.39 -23.81 -1.03
CA LEU A 135 0.42 -24.94 -0.09
C LEU A 135 -0.01 -26.28 -0.70
N TYR A 136 -0.81 -26.26 -1.78
CA TYR A 136 -1.34 -27.49 -2.41
C TYR A 136 -0.68 -27.83 -3.76
N ASP A 137 -0.07 -26.86 -4.45
CA ASP A 137 0.65 -27.06 -5.72
C ASP A 137 2.15 -26.75 -5.57
N THR A 138 2.77 -27.32 -4.52
CA THR A 138 4.20 -27.17 -4.20
C THR A 138 5.15 -27.77 -5.25
N ALA A 139 4.62 -28.51 -6.22
CA ALA A 139 5.39 -29.10 -7.32
C ALA A 139 5.58 -28.12 -8.50
N GLU A 140 4.64 -27.19 -8.72
CA GLU A 140 4.75 -26.16 -9.76
C GLU A 140 5.06 -24.76 -9.23
N MET A 141 4.69 -24.45 -7.99
CA MET A 141 4.71 -23.09 -7.43
C MET A 141 5.23 -23.04 -5.99
N GLN A 142 5.99 -21.99 -5.68
CA GLN A 142 6.46 -21.68 -4.32
C GLN A 142 6.41 -20.16 -4.10
N LEU A 143 6.20 -19.71 -2.86
CA LEU A 143 6.36 -18.30 -2.48
C LEU A 143 7.84 -17.96 -2.26
N GLY A 144 8.27 -16.80 -2.74
CA GLY A 144 9.48 -16.13 -2.26
C GLY A 144 9.31 -15.59 -0.85
N ALA A 145 10.41 -15.43 -0.11
CA ALA A 145 10.40 -14.89 1.25
C ALA A 145 9.72 -13.50 1.37
N ASP A 146 9.82 -12.68 0.32
CA ASP A 146 9.15 -11.37 0.21
C ASP A 146 7.62 -11.50 0.19
N LEU A 147 7.09 -12.33 -0.71
CA LEU A 147 5.64 -12.51 -0.83
C LEU A 147 5.04 -13.23 0.39
N LEU A 148 5.79 -14.16 0.98
CA LEU A 148 5.41 -14.83 2.23
C LEU A 148 5.38 -13.85 3.42
N PHE A 149 6.36 -12.94 3.51
CA PHE A 149 6.36 -11.87 4.51
C PHE A 149 5.12 -10.97 4.37
N TRP A 150 4.81 -10.52 3.15
CA TRP A 150 3.62 -9.68 2.90
C TRP A 150 2.30 -10.40 3.20
N TYR A 151 2.20 -11.70 2.92
CA TYR A 151 1.07 -12.51 3.37
C TYR A 151 0.92 -12.47 4.90
N HIS A 152 1.98 -12.75 5.66
CA HIS A 152 1.93 -12.73 7.13
C HIS A 152 1.60 -11.33 7.68
N TYR A 153 2.22 -10.29 7.14
CA TYR A 153 1.95 -8.91 7.54
C TYR A 153 0.49 -8.52 7.30
N THR A 154 -0.06 -8.82 6.13
CA THR A 154 -1.46 -8.52 5.81
C THR A 154 -2.46 -9.29 6.67
N GLN A 155 -2.18 -10.55 7.03
CA GLN A 155 -3.02 -11.28 7.98
C GLN A 155 -2.99 -10.68 9.39
N ALA A 156 -1.83 -10.19 9.84
CA ALA A 156 -1.73 -9.53 11.14
C ALA A 156 -2.36 -8.12 11.14
N PHE A 157 -2.15 -7.33 10.09
CA PHE A 157 -2.73 -6.00 9.93
C PHE A 157 -4.26 -6.04 9.76
N ARG A 158 -4.81 -7.11 9.17
CA ARG A 158 -6.26 -7.35 9.08
C ARG A 158 -6.96 -7.27 10.44
N GLU A 159 -6.31 -7.68 11.53
CA GLU A 159 -6.88 -7.60 12.88
C GLU A 159 -7.02 -6.15 13.39
N ILE A 160 -6.18 -5.22 12.91
CA ILE A 160 -6.29 -3.78 13.23
C ILE A 160 -7.53 -3.20 12.53
N ILE A 161 -7.76 -3.57 11.26
CA ILE A 161 -8.94 -3.17 10.49
C ILE A 161 -10.22 -3.77 11.10
N LEU A 162 -10.24 -5.06 11.41
CA LEU A 162 -11.43 -5.75 11.94
C LEU A 162 -11.85 -5.32 13.35
N LYS A 163 -10.99 -4.60 14.07
CA LYS A 163 -11.25 -4.08 15.42
C LYS A 163 -11.55 -2.57 15.42
N ASP A 164 -11.67 -1.96 14.25
CA ASP A 164 -11.89 -0.52 14.07
C ASP A 164 -10.88 0.35 14.84
N HIS A 165 -9.61 -0.08 14.85
CA HIS A 165 -8.48 0.61 15.49
C HIS A 165 -7.99 1.84 14.69
N TYR A 166 -8.92 2.58 14.07
CA TYR A 166 -8.64 3.72 13.20
C TYR A 166 -9.78 4.73 13.25
N ILE A 167 -9.47 6.00 13.01
CA ILE A 167 -10.44 7.11 13.05
C ILE A 167 -10.30 8.01 11.81
N PRO A 168 -11.32 8.82 11.47
CA PRO A 168 -11.18 9.88 10.47
C PRO A 168 -10.02 10.81 10.87
N ALA A 169 -9.32 11.40 9.92
CA ALA A 169 -8.18 12.26 10.20
C ALA A 169 -8.06 13.42 9.22
N LEU A 170 -7.43 14.50 9.69
CA LEU A 170 -7.09 15.68 8.92
C LEU A 170 -5.58 15.90 9.02
N LYS A 171 -4.84 15.56 7.96
CA LYS A 171 -3.38 15.74 7.89
C LYS A 171 -3.06 17.15 7.40
N TYR A 172 -2.48 17.99 8.25
CA TYR A 172 -2.08 19.36 7.92
C TYR A 172 -0.72 19.41 7.21
N ARG A 173 -0.63 20.25 6.16
CA ARG A 173 0.61 20.60 5.47
C ARG A 173 0.71 22.11 5.31
N GLU A 174 1.79 22.70 5.81
CA GLU A 174 2.14 24.09 5.49
C GLU A 174 2.68 24.21 4.05
N LEU A 175 2.25 25.23 3.32
CA LEU A 175 2.64 25.48 1.94
C LEU A 175 3.63 26.64 1.86
N SER A 176 4.81 26.39 1.31
CA SER A 176 5.81 27.45 1.14
C SER A 176 5.38 28.47 0.07
N PRO A 177 5.73 29.76 0.20
CA PRO A 177 5.36 30.80 -0.76
C PRO A 177 5.81 30.54 -2.21
N ALA A 178 6.79 29.66 -2.41
CA ALA A 178 7.27 29.25 -3.73
C ALA A 178 6.29 28.33 -4.47
N ALA A 179 5.53 27.50 -3.75
CA ALA A 179 4.56 26.57 -4.36
C ALA A 179 3.38 27.31 -5.01
N VAL A 180 2.94 28.42 -4.40
CA VAL A 180 1.80 29.25 -4.86
C VAL A 180 1.98 29.71 -6.31
N LYS A 181 3.21 30.01 -6.74
CA LYS A 181 3.55 30.53 -8.07
C LYS A 181 3.29 29.55 -9.23
N ARG A 182 3.08 28.26 -8.98
CA ARG A 182 2.76 27.27 -10.05
C ARG A 182 1.26 27.19 -10.36
N SER A 183 0.38 27.73 -9.51
CA SER A 183 -1.06 27.73 -9.76
C SER A 183 -1.49 28.94 -10.61
N LYS A 184 -2.31 28.71 -11.65
CA LYS A 184 -2.64 29.73 -12.68
C LYS A 184 -3.83 30.66 -12.32
N LYS A 185 -4.19 30.80 -11.04
CA LYS A 185 -5.24 31.73 -10.58
C LYS A 185 -4.82 32.46 -9.31
N PRO A 186 -4.93 33.80 -9.26
CA PRO A 186 -4.68 34.57 -8.05
C PRO A 186 -5.93 34.55 -7.15
N THR A 187 -6.02 33.52 -6.31
CA THR A 187 -6.94 33.48 -5.16
C THR A 187 -6.14 33.50 -3.87
N ALA A 188 -6.75 34.05 -2.80
CA ALA A 188 -6.07 34.44 -1.57
C ALA A 188 -5.14 33.36 -1.00
N GLU A 189 -4.00 33.83 -0.49
CA GLU A 189 -2.86 33.10 0.09
C GLU A 189 -3.17 31.69 0.60
N LEU A 190 -2.91 30.68 -0.26
CA LEU A 190 -2.87 29.28 0.11
C LEU A 190 -1.63 28.99 0.96
N THR A 191 -1.69 29.31 2.25
CA THR A 191 -0.61 29.07 3.23
C THR A 191 -0.57 27.62 3.74
N HIS A 192 -1.63 26.86 3.53
CA HIS A 192 -1.78 25.50 4.04
C HIS A 192 -2.66 24.65 3.11
N ALA A 193 -2.55 23.34 3.28
CA ALA A 193 -3.41 22.31 2.70
C ALA A 193 -3.73 21.28 3.78
N ILE A 194 -4.99 20.86 3.89
CA ILE A 194 -5.43 19.85 4.86
C ILE A 194 -6.00 18.67 4.09
N TYR A 195 -5.52 17.46 4.37
CA TYR A 195 -5.90 16.24 3.65
C TYR A 195 -6.77 15.35 4.55
N PRO A 196 -8.06 15.17 4.24
CA PRO A 196 -8.90 14.16 4.87
C PRO A 196 -8.42 12.75 4.53
N GLY A 197 -8.43 11.86 5.53
CA GLY A 197 -8.20 10.44 5.34
C GLY A 197 -8.52 9.66 6.60
N TRP A 198 -7.89 8.51 6.80
CA TRP A 198 -7.97 7.74 8.03
C TRP A 198 -6.61 7.63 8.72
N GLU A 199 -6.61 7.52 10.04
CA GLU A 199 -5.41 7.37 10.86
C GLU A 199 -5.59 6.20 11.82
N ILE A 200 -4.58 5.33 11.88
CA ILE A 200 -4.57 4.14 12.74
C ILE A 200 -4.13 4.57 14.14
N ILE A 201 -4.97 4.33 15.14
CA ILE A 201 -4.69 4.64 16.55
C ILE A 201 -4.68 3.32 17.32
N SER A 202 -3.50 2.70 17.42
CA SER A 202 -3.31 1.47 18.18
C SER A 202 -1.85 1.19 18.49
N ASP A 203 -1.54 1.00 19.78
CA ASP A 203 -0.22 0.55 20.23
C ASP A 203 0.10 -0.87 19.72
N THR A 204 -0.93 -1.69 19.48
CA THR A 204 -0.79 -3.00 18.84
C THR A 204 -0.29 -2.85 17.40
N TYR A 205 -0.79 -1.86 16.66
CA TYR A 205 -0.30 -1.55 15.32
C TYR A 205 1.13 -1.01 15.34
N GLN A 206 1.48 -0.12 16.26
CA GLN A 206 2.86 0.38 16.40
C GLN A 206 3.84 -0.75 16.74
N THR A 207 3.46 -1.64 17.67
CA THR A 207 4.23 -2.85 18.00
C THR A 207 4.37 -3.78 16.79
N LEU A 208 3.30 -3.95 16.01
CA LEU A 208 3.29 -4.74 14.78
C LEU A 208 4.23 -4.16 13.72
N LEU A 209 4.19 -2.85 13.49
CA LEU A 209 5.07 -2.13 12.57
C LEU A 209 6.54 -2.37 12.90
N HIS A 210 6.94 -2.15 14.16
CA HIS A 210 8.32 -2.35 14.58
C HIS A 210 8.76 -3.82 14.38
N LEU A 211 7.97 -4.78 14.89
CA LEU A 211 8.26 -6.21 14.75
C LEU A 211 8.46 -6.65 13.29
N TYR A 212 7.57 -6.22 12.39
CA TYR A 212 7.66 -6.59 10.99
C TYR A 212 8.74 -5.79 10.24
N SER A 213 9.04 -4.55 10.64
CA SER A 213 10.12 -3.76 10.03
C SER A 213 11.51 -4.38 10.28
N GLU A 214 11.73 -4.95 11.47
CA GLU A 214 12.96 -5.68 11.82
C GLU A 214 13.08 -7.04 11.09
N ALA A 215 11.95 -7.69 10.82
CA ALA A 215 11.90 -9.00 10.15
C ALA A 215 11.79 -8.92 8.61
N MET A 216 11.72 -7.70 8.04
CA MET A 216 11.42 -7.49 6.62
C MET A 216 12.57 -7.94 5.70
N PRO A 217 12.34 -8.88 4.76
CA PRO A 217 13.33 -9.21 3.74
C PRO A 217 13.65 -7.99 2.88
N ILE A 218 14.95 -7.73 2.62
CA ILE A 218 15.45 -6.59 1.84
C ILE A 218 14.74 -6.47 0.46
N LEU A 219 14.41 -7.60 -0.16
CA LEU A 219 13.70 -7.65 -1.45
C LEU A 219 12.33 -6.95 -1.43
N CYS A 220 11.66 -6.88 -0.26
CA CYS A 220 10.41 -6.13 -0.13
C CYS A 220 10.63 -4.62 -0.35
N GLY A 221 11.76 -4.07 0.10
CA GLY A 221 12.12 -2.66 -0.11
C GLY A 221 12.75 -2.35 -1.47
N ALA A 222 12.92 -3.34 -2.34
CA ALA A 222 13.72 -3.24 -3.57
C ALA A 222 12.95 -2.78 -4.82
N GLY A 223 11.62 -2.79 -4.78
CA GLY A 223 10.76 -2.46 -5.92
C GLY A 223 10.51 -0.96 -6.05
N VAL A 224 10.76 -0.39 -7.24
CA VAL A 224 10.50 1.01 -7.58
C VAL A 224 9.67 1.11 -8.88
N GLU A 225 8.87 2.17 -9.00
CA GLU A 225 8.06 2.42 -10.21
C GLU A 225 8.94 2.82 -11.41
N THR A 226 9.98 3.62 -11.17
CA THR A 226 11.00 4.01 -12.14
C THR A 226 12.39 3.93 -11.50
N PRO A 227 13.43 3.49 -12.22
CA PRO A 227 14.78 3.41 -11.65
C PRO A 227 15.29 4.82 -11.34
N GLY A 228 15.72 5.04 -10.09
CA GLY A 228 16.30 6.30 -9.66
C GLY A 228 17.77 6.47 -10.07
N GLU A 229 18.31 7.67 -9.89
CA GLU A 229 19.76 7.94 -10.02
C GLU A 229 20.59 7.22 -8.94
N PHE A 230 19.96 6.93 -7.79
CA PHE A 230 20.58 6.26 -6.64
C PHE A 230 20.07 4.82 -6.50
N LEU A 231 20.92 3.96 -5.94
CA LEU A 231 20.62 2.56 -5.64
C LEU A 231 20.22 2.45 -4.17
N GLU A 232 18.95 2.66 -3.87
CA GLU A 232 18.41 2.73 -2.52
C GLU A 232 17.21 1.80 -2.35
N TYR A 233 17.08 1.22 -1.17
CA TYR A 233 15.88 0.50 -0.75
C TYR A 233 14.95 1.47 -0.03
N TYR A 234 13.65 1.23 -0.13
CA TYR A 234 12.71 1.85 0.80
C TYR A 234 12.99 1.38 2.23
N ASP A 235 12.95 2.32 3.17
CA ASP A 235 12.99 2.03 4.61
C ASP A 235 11.80 1.15 5.01
N SER A 236 12.07 0.05 5.71
CA SER A 236 11.08 -0.96 6.07
C SER A 236 9.89 -0.39 6.87
N LEU A 237 10.17 0.48 7.85
CA LEU A 237 9.14 1.05 8.71
C LEU A 237 8.23 1.99 7.91
N THR A 238 8.83 2.90 7.14
CA THR A 238 8.13 3.85 6.27
C THR A 238 7.29 3.13 5.21
N LEU A 239 7.82 2.06 4.60
CA LEU A 239 7.14 1.29 3.57
C LEU A 239 5.92 0.53 4.12
N LEU A 240 6.06 -0.11 5.28
CA LEU A 240 4.96 -0.80 5.99
C LEU A 240 3.89 0.20 6.46
N GLN A 241 4.30 1.36 6.96
CA GLN A 241 3.36 2.42 7.35
C GLN A 241 2.57 2.93 6.14
N GLN A 242 3.23 3.29 5.04
CA GLN A 242 2.56 3.78 3.84
C GLN A 242 1.61 2.73 3.27
N PHE A 243 2.05 1.47 3.17
CA PHE A 243 1.19 0.37 2.73
C PHE A 243 -0.08 0.26 3.57
N SER A 244 0.07 0.32 4.90
CA SER A 244 -1.05 0.16 5.84
C SER A 244 -2.05 1.32 5.76
N GLU A 245 -1.55 2.55 5.64
CA GLU A 245 -2.38 3.75 5.49
C GLU A 245 -3.14 3.74 4.14
N CYS A 246 -2.48 3.38 3.04
CA CYS A 246 -3.13 3.23 1.73
C CYS A 246 -4.18 2.10 1.73
N LEU A 247 -3.82 0.90 2.22
CA LEU A 247 -4.72 -0.26 2.26
C LEU A 247 -5.94 -0.02 3.14
N LEU A 248 -5.78 0.64 4.30
CA LEU A 248 -6.91 1.05 5.13
C LEU A 248 -7.84 2.02 4.36
N GLN A 249 -7.26 3.05 3.74
CA GLN A 249 -8.00 4.06 3.01
C GLN A 249 -8.79 3.45 1.83
N GLU A 250 -8.19 2.51 1.11
CA GLU A 250 -8.82 1.74 0.02
C GLU A 250 -9.98 0.89 0.55
N ILE A 251 -9.78 0.12 1.63
CA ILE A 251 -10.82 -0.74 2.22
C ILE A 251 -12.03 0.09 2.69
N VAL A 252 -11.78 1.21 3.39
CA VAL A 252 -12.86 2.05 3.92
C VAL A 252 -13.62 2.77 2.79
N THR A 253 -12.93 3.29 1.77
CA THR A 253 -13.60 3.97 0.64
C THR A 253 -14.27 3.02 -0.35
N ALA A 254 -13.80 1.77 -0.47
CA ALA A 254 -14.45 0.73 -1.25
C ALA A 254 -15.68 0.10 -0.55
N THR A 255 -15.87 0.35 0.75
CA THR A 255 -16.99 -0.21 1.53
C THR A 255 -18.33 0.40 1.07
N PRO A 256 -19.31 -0.40 0.58
CA PRO A 256 -20.55 0.14 0.05
C PRO A 256 -21.43 0.80 1.13
N ILE A 257 -21.69 2.11 0.98
CA ILE A 257 -22.50 2.88 1.91
C ILE A 257 -23.96 2.96 1.44
N PRO A 258 -24.96 2.53 2.24
CA PRO A 258 -26.37 2.73 1.91
C PRO A 258 -26.72 4.22 1.81
N ALA A 259 -27.49 4.61 0.78
CA ALA A 259 -27.89 6.01 0.57
C ALA A 259 -28.61 6.67 1.77
N VAL A 260 -29.29 5.87 2.60
CA VAL A 260 -29.92 6.33 3.85
C VAL A 260 -28.88 6.72 4.91
N PHE A 261 -27.73 6.03 4.96
CA PHE A 261 -26.61 6.40 5.82
C PHE A 261 -25.85 7.60 5.25
N ALA A 262 -25.58 7.62 3.94
CA ALA A 262 -24.93 8.75 3.28
C ALA A 262 -25.63 10.09 3.56
N ARG A 263 -26.98 10.12 3.53
CA ARG A 263 -27.77 11.32 3.90
C ARG A 263 -27.56 11.79 5.34
N LYS A 264 -27.25 10.90 6.29
CA LYS A 264 -26.92 11.28 7.67
C LYS A 264 -25.54 11.93 7.78
N LEU A 265 -24.67 11.74 6.79
CA LEU A 265 -23.31 12.28 6.75
C LEU A 265 -23.24 13.65 6.05
N GLU A 266 -24.27 14.07 5.32
CA GLU A 266 -24.29 15.34 4.56
C GLU A 266 -23.99 16.59 5.42
N GLY A 267 -24.25 16.53 6.73
CA GLY A 267 -23.89 17.59 7.70
C GLY A 267 -22.46 17.53 8.25
N SER A 268 -21.67 16.51 7.89
CA SER A 268 -20.28 16.32 8.33
C SER A 268 -19.33 16.35 7.13
N GLU A 269 -18.67 17.49 6.92
CA GLU A 269 -17.68 17.66 5.86
C GLU A 269 -16.52 16.67 6.02
N LEU A 270 -16.08 16.43 7.27
CA LEU A 270 -15.05 15.45 7.63
C LEU A 270 -15.41 14.04 7.14
N LEU A 271 -16.50 13.45 7.66
CA LEU A 271 -16.88 12.08 7.31
C LEU A 271 -17.19 11.95 5.83
N THR A 272 -17.85 12.96 5.25
CA THR A 272 -18.14 13.00 3.81
C THR A 272 -16.85 12.99 2.98
N SER A 273 -15.80 13.68 3.41
CA SER A 273 -14.53 13.74 2.68
C SER A 273 -13.64 12.51 2.91
N THR A 274 -13.59 11.94 4.12
CA THR A 274 -12.76 10.73 4.39
C THR A 274 -13.33 9.45 3.77
N LEU A 275 -14.63 9.45 3.44
CA LEU A 275 -15.33 8.36 2.75
C LEU A 275 -15.42 8.54 1.23
N GLN A 276 -15.01 9.69 0.68
CA GLN A 276 -14.95 9.94 -0.76
C GLN A 276 -13.61 9.51 -1.37
N ALA A 277 -13.66 8.96 -2.58
CA ALA A 277 -12.47 8.53 -3.33
C ALA A 277 -11.58 9.68 -3.88
N ASN A 278 -11.95 10.95 -3.69
CA ASN A 278 -11.18 12.11 -4.16
C ASN A 278 -10.03 12.50 -3.19
N LEU A 279 -9.28 11.48 -2.75
CA LEU A 279 -8.33 11.48 -1.62
C LEU A 279 -7.19 12.50 -1.72
N PHE A 280 -6.88 12.98 -2.92
CA PHE A 280 -5.76 13.88 -3.20
C PHE A 280 -6.18 15.36 -3.29
N SER A 281 -7.46 15.68 -3.07
CA SER A 281 -7.97 17.05 -3.08
C SER A 281 -7.90 17.66 -1.68
N PRO A 282 -6.94 18.56 -1.37
CA PRO A 282 -6.86 19.16 -0.05
C PRO A 282 -8.01 20.16 0.18
N TRP A 283 -8.49 20.20 1.42
CA TRP A 283 -9.20 21.35 1.94
C TRP A 283 -8.25 22.55 2.07
N THR A 284 -8.79 23.74 1.81
CA THR A 284 -8.01 24.99 1.82
C THR A 284 -8.85 26.17 2.32
N GLY A 285 -8.23 27.09 3.05
CA GLY A 285 -8.87 28.34 3.50
C GLY A 285 -9.26 28.33 4.97
N SER A 286 -9.60 29.49 5.52
CA SER A 286 -9.74 29.70 6.97
C SER A 286 -10.72 28.74 7.66
N ALA A 287 -11.87 28.47 7.05
CA ALA A 287 -12.86 27.53 7.60
C ALA A 287 -12.29 26.12 7.80
N SER A 288 -11.48 25.63 6.85
CA SER A 288 -10.83 24.31 6.97
C SER A 288 -9.78 24.28 8.08
N LEU A 289 -9.09 25.39 8.32
CA LEU A 289 -8.12 25.52 9.41
C LEU A 289 -8.79 25.53 10.79
N GLU A 290 -9.92 26.24 10.93
CA GLU A 290 -10.74 26.21 12.14
C GLU A 290 -11.25 24.80 12.44
N GLU A 291 -11.72 24.07 11.43
CA GLU A 291 -12.21 22.70 11.59
C GLU A 291 -11.08 21.73 11.97
N TYR A 292 -9.90 21.85 11.33
CA TYR A 292 -8.69 21.13 11.74
C TYR A 292 -8.30 21.40 13.18
N GLN A 293 -8.38 22.66 13.66
CA GLN A 293 -8.05 23.01 15.04
C GLN A 293 -9.04 22.40 16.05
N LYS A 294 -10.35 22.43 15.75
CA LYS A 294 -11.37 21.74 16.57
C LYS A 294 -11.11 20.23 16.63
N TRP A 295 -10.83 19.62 15.47
CA TRP A 295 -10.52 18.20 15.36
C TRP A 295 -9.28 17.82 16.16
N LEU A 296 -8.19 18.59 16.02
CA LEU A 296 -6.94 18.37 16.75
C LEU A 296 -7.15 18.45 18.27
N ALA A 297 -7.90 19.44 18.75
CA ALA A 297 -8.19 19.59 20.17
C ALA A 297 -9.11 18.48 20.73
N TRP A 298 -9.98 17.90 19.91
CA TRP A 298 -10.76 16.70 20.26
C TRP A 298 -9.86 15.45 20.30
N LYS A 299 -9.03 15.24 19.28
CA LYS A 299 -8.11 14.11 19.16
C LYS A 299 -7.06 14.09 20.29
N GLN A 300 -6.55 15.25 20.69
CA GLN A 300 -5.60 15.35 21.82
C GLN A 300 -6.22 14.87 23.12
N LYS A 301 -7.46 15.28 23.43
CA LYS A 301 -8.19 14.80 24.62
C LYS A 301 -8.42 13.29 24.60
N LEU A 302 -8.71 12.73 23.43
CA LEU A 302 -8.82 11.29 23.24
C LEU A 302 -7.48 10.61 23.60
N LEU A 303 -6.38 11.01 22.94
CA LEU A 303 -5.05 10.44 23.15
C LEU A 303 -4.50 10.61 24.59
N GLU A 304 -4.73 11.75 25.23
CA GLU A 304 -4.36 11.99 26.63
C GLU A 304 -5.12 11.04 27.57
N SER A 305 -6.40 10.75 27.30
CA SER A 305 -7.19 9.79 28.08
C SER A 305 -6.76 8.32 27.89
N HIS A 306 -6.02 8.01 26.82
CA HIS A 306 -5.54 6.65 26.53
C HIS A 306 -4.29 6.23 27.32
N GLN A 307 -3.51 7.16 27.91
CA GLN A 307 -2.21 6.82 28.52
C GLN A 307 -2.31 6.15 29.91
N ASP A 308 -3.44 6.27 30.62
CA ASP A 308 -3.55 5.88 32.04
C ASP A 308 -4.41 4.62 32.32
N ASN A 309 -5.05 3.98 31.33
CA ASN A 309 -6.03 2.91 31.57
C ASN A 309 -5.71 1.56 30.88
N THR A 310 -5.89 0.46 31.63
CA THR A 310 -5.52 -0.91 31.21
C THR A 310 -6.67 -1.73 30.61
N PHE A 311 -7.86 -1.14 30.42
CA PHE A 311 -8.97 -1.75 29.68
C PHE A 311 -9.76 -0.68 28.90
N TYR A 312 -10.38 -1.05 27.78
CA TYR A 312 -11.02 -0.10 26.86
C TYR A 312 -12.51 -0.36 26.66
N LEU A 313 -13.34 0.69 26.83
CA LEU A 313 -14.66 0.85 26.22
C LEU A 313 -15.17 2.30 26.41
N CYS A 314 -15.26 3.10 25.33
CA CYS A 314 -15.72 4.50 25.37
C CYS A 314 -16.52 4.89 24.11
N PHE A 315 -17.67 5.56 24.27
CA PHE A 315 -18.44 6.30 23.24
C PHE A 315 -19.31 7.40 23.87
N GLN A 316 -19.12 8.69 23.49
CA GLN A 316 -19.76 9.82 24.21
C GLN A 316 -20.65 10.85 23.43
N LEU A 317 -21.83 10.45 22.86
CA LEU A 317 -22.94 11.30 22.25
C LEU A 317 -24.46 10.91 22.59
N GLN A 318 -25.08 11.39 23.70
CA GLN A 318 -26.41 11.10 24.37
C GLN A 318 -27.47 11.87 23.64
N GLU A 319 -28.75 11.60 23.85
CA GLU A 319 -29.78 12.42 23.22
C GLU A 319 -30.08 13.75 23.93
N ALA A 320 -30.59 14.65 23.09
CA ALA A 320 -31.38 15.83 23.42
C ALA A 320 -32.29 15.72 24.65
N ALA A 321 -32.31 16.77 25.48
CA ALA A 321 -33.43 16.97 26.40
C ALA A 321 -34.71 17.28 25.60
N GLY A 322 -35.85 16.66 25.94
CA GLY A 322 -37.09 16.69 25.13
C GLY A 322 -37.78 18.04 24.90
N ASN A 323 -37.21 19.14 25.37
CA ASN A 323 -37.62 20.52 25.06
C ASN A 323 -36.76 21.16 23.93
N TYR A 324 -35.63 20.52 23.60
CA TYR A 324 -34.53 20.96 22.72
C TYR A 324 -34.07 19.77 21.85
N PRO A 325 -34.86 19.29 20.87
CA PRO A 325 -34.70 17.98 20.22
C PRO A 325 -33.36 17.69 19.49
N ASP A 326 -32.41 18.63 19.48
CA ASP A 326 -31.09 18.54 18.82
C ASP A 326 -29.89 18.45 19.80
N ASP A 327 -30.14 18.40 21.11
CA ASP A 327 -29.16 18.65 22.20
C ASP A 327 -28.33 17.39 22.66
N TRP A 328 -27.55 16.73 21.77
CA TRP A 328 -26.91 15.40 22.00
C TRP A 328 -25.46 15.37 22.69
N TRP A 329 -25.09 14.43 23.63
CA TRP A 329 -23.89 14.44 24.58
C TRP A 329 -23.51 13.19 25.53
N LEU A 330 -22.93 11.99 25.18
CA LEU A 330 -23.25 10.68 25.92
C LEU A 330 -22.60 10.51 27.32
N ARG A 331 -22.28 9.27 27.69
CA ARG A 331 -21.49 8.87 28.82
C ARG A 331 -20.68 7.63 28.45
N PHE A 332 -19.47 7.60 29.02
CA PHE A 332 -18.44 6.55 28.98
C PHE A 332 -17.47 6.69 27.81
#